data_AF-A0A3M1HRV8-F1
#
_entry.id   AF-A0A3M1HRV8-F1
#
_cell.length_a   1.000
_cell.length_b   1.000
_cell.length_c   1.000
_cell.angle_alpha   90.00
_cell.angle_beta   90.00
_cell.angle_gamma   90.00
#
_symmetry.space_group_name_H-M   'P 1'
#
loop_
_entity.id
_entity.type
_entity.pdbx_description
1 polymer ?
#
loop_
_entity_poly.entity_id
_entity_poly.type
_entity_poly.pdbx_seq_one_letter_code
_entity_poly.pdbx_strand_id
1 'polypeptide(L)'
;PPPPPPPAAENPPLLPPWAGGAAFWAGLLTVVIYFLVLFLVRRRAARKWGLAWWSRLVAWWRVFWGRAEAGVSALRERLGRGLNLEVGGITPELPWRFVRLAGMSATERTRYFYLSILRRAREVGYPRRESQTPREYEASIVASWPEIGEDMHTLTESFMQARYAPPPLPDEEARRARGAWEALKRALRRRRRQQLQDT
;
A
#
# COMPACT_ATOMS: atom_id res chain seq x y z
N PRO A 1 -51.90 -14.56 56.74
CA PRO A 1 -50.51 -14.76 56.24
C PRO A 1 -50.38 -14.05 54.89
N PRO A 2 -49.34 -13.22 54.67
CA PRO A 2 -49.13 -12.60 53.36
C PRO A 2 -48.75 -13.66 52.31
N PRO A 3 -49.11 -13.48 51.03
CA PRO A 3 -48.80 -14.43 49.97
C PRO A 3 -47.28 -14.52 49.73
N PRO A 4 -46.76 -15.69 49.31
CA PRO A 4 -45.34 -15.85 49.02
C PRO A 4 -44.90 -14.90 47.89
N PRO A 5 -43.67 -14.37 47.94
CA PRO A 5 -43.15 -13.52 46.89
C PRO A 5 -43.13 -14.30 45.55
N PRO A 6 -43.42 -13.62 44.42
CA PRO A 6 -43.39 -14.26 43.11
C PRO A 6 -41.98 -14.80 42.82
N PRO A 7 -41.86 -15.95 42.12
CA PRO A 7 -40.56 -16.49 41.75
C PRO A 7 -39.79 -15.45 40.94
N ALA A 8 -38.55 -15.19 41.35
CA ALA A 8 -37.65 -14.29 40.63
C ALA A 8 -37.57 -14.76 39.17
N ALA A 9 -37.96 -13.89 38.24
CA ALA A 9 -37.82 -14.17 36.82
C ALA A 9 -36.31 -14.29 36.51
N GLU A 10 -35.86 -15.53 36.28
CA GLU A 10 -34.52 -15.79 35.77
C GLU A 10 -34.43 -15.15 34.38
N ASN A 11 -33.73 -14.03 34.29
CA ASN A 11 -33.45 -13.38 33.02
C ASN A 11 -32.62 -14.35 32.17
N PRO A 12 -33.05 -14.71 30.94
CA PRO A 12 -32.25 -15.54 30.07
C PRO A 12 -30.92 -14.83 29.79
N PRO A 13 -29.77 -15.54 29.84
CA PRO A 13 -28.48 -14.93 29.59
C PRO A 13 -28.48 -14.24 28.24
N LEU A 14 -28.14 -12.95 28.24
CA LEU A 14 -28.09 -12.05 27.07
C LEU A 14 -27.12 -12.51 25.97
N LEU A 15 -26.26 -13.48 26.28
CA LEU A 15 -25.27 -14.02 25.35
C LEU A 15 -25.44 -15.54 25.21
N PRO A 16 -25.48 -16.07 23.98
CA PRO A 16 -25.51 -17.51 23.75
C PRO A 16 -24.31 -18.20 24.44
N PRO A 17 -24.50 -19.36 25.09
CA PRO A 17 -23.46 -20.01 25.90
C PRO A 17 -22.21 -20.42 25.11
N TRP A 18 -22.31 -20.53 23.79
CA TRP A 18 -21.19 -20.85 22.89
C TRP A 18 -20.40 -19.60 22.42
N ALA A 19 -20.89 -18.39 22.69
CA ALA A 19 -20.29 -17.15 22.18
C ALA A 19 -18.88 -16.90 22.73
N GLY A 20 -18.66 -17.19 24.01
CA GLY A 20 -17.33 -17.10 24.63
C GLY A 20 -16.34 -18.11 24.03
N GLY A 21 -16.80 -19.34 23.80
CA GLY A 21 -16.00 -20.39 23.17
C GLY A 21 -15.64 -20.04 21.73
N ALA A 22 -16.59 -19.52 20.95
CA ALA A 22 -16.36 -19.11 19.57
C ALA A 22 -15.34 -17.97 19.47
N ALA A 23 -15.39 -16.97 20.36
CA ALA A 23 -14.42 -15.88 20.41
C ALA A 23 -13.01 -16.39 20.78
N PHE A 24 -12.92 -17.29 21.75
CA PHE A 24 -11.66 -17.94 22.12
C PHE A 24 -11.07 -18.73 20.94
N TRP A 25 -11.87 -19.59 20.30
CA TRP A 25 -11.42 -20.37 19.16
C TRP A 25 -11.05 -19.49 17.97
N ALA A 26 -11.76 -18.39 17.71
CA ALA A 26 -11.43 -17.45 16.65
C ALA A 26 -10.09 -16.74 16.91
N GLY A 27 -9.86 -16.29 18.15
CA GLY A 27 -8.56 -15.72 18.56
C GLY A 27 -7.44 -16.74 18.43
N LEU A 28 -7.64 -17.95 18.92
CA LEU A 28 -6.68 -19.04 18.84
C LEU A 28 -6.34 -19.40 17.39
N LEU A 29 -7.35 -19.56 16.52
CA LEU A 29 -7.15 -19.82 15.09
C LEU A 29 -6.38 -18.70 14.43
N THR A 30 -6.67 -17.44 14.78
CA THR A 30 -5.97 -16.28 14.21
C THR A 30 -4.48 -16.31 14.56
N VAL A 31 -4.14 -16.58 15.81
CA VAL A 31 -2.76 -16.68 16.27
C VAL A 31 -2.06 -17.88 15.64
N VAL A 32 -2.71 -19.04 15.62
CA VAL A 32 -2.17 -20.26 15.01
C VAL A 32 -1.92 -20.06 13.51
N ILE A 33 -2.85 -19.47 12.77
CA ILE A 33 -2.69 -19.14 11.35
C ILE A 33 -1.56 -18.13 11.16
N TYR A 34 -1.51 -17.07 11.97
CA TYR A 34 -0.48 -16.05 11.90
C TYR A 34 0.92 -16.66 12.05
N PHE A 35 1.12 -17.49 13.09
CA PHE A 35 2.37 -18.18 13.31
C PHE A 35 2.67 -19.23 12.23
N LEU A 36 1.66 -19.96 11.75
CA LEU A 36 1.85 -20.93 10.68
C LEU A 36 2.29 -20.25 9.38
N VAL A 37 1.69 -19.10 9.04
CA VAL A 37 2.08 -18.29 7.88
C VAL A 37 3.49 -17.74 8.04
N LEU A 38 3.82 -17.15 9.20
CA LEU A 38 5.17 -16.65 9.46
C LEU A 38 6.21 -17.77 9.42
N PHE A 39 5.91 -18.92 10.03
CA PHE A 39 6.77 -20.08 10.05
C PHE A 39 6.97 -20.65 8.65
N LEU A 40 5.90 -20.77 7.86
CA LEU A 40 5.96 -21.24 6.49
C LEU A 40 6.74 -20.27 5.61
N VAL A 41 6.51 -18.96 5.69
CA VAL A 41 7.23 -17.94 4.91
C VAL A 41 8.72 -17.91 5.28
N ARG A 42 9.03 -17.98 6.58
CA ARG A 42 10.40 -17.94 7.10
C ARG A 42 11.17 -19.24 6.87
N ARG A 43 10.47 -20.39 6.78
CA ARG A 43 11.06 -21.72 6.48
C ARG A 43 11.07 -22.06 4.98
N ARG A 44 10.19 -21.47 4.14
CA ARG A 44 10.12 -21.72 2.67
C ARG A 44 10.99 -20.80 1.80
N ALA A 45 11.81 -19.92 2.36
CA ALA A 45 12.86 -19.25 1.60
C ALA A 45 13.93 -20.23 1.02
N ALA A 46 13.89 -21.52 1.42
CA ALA A 46 14.87 -22.52 1.00
C ALA A 46 14.36 -23.69 0.11
N ARG A 47 13.08 -23.78 -0.26
CA ARG A 47 12.67 -24.84 -1.22
C ARG A 47 11.40 -24.49 -1.99
N LYS A 48 11.62 -24.00 -3.22
CA LYS A 48 10.64 -23.81 -4.30
C LYS A 48 9.74 -25.05 -4.37
N TRP A 49 8.41 -24.88 -4.39
CA TRP A 49 7.33 -25.84 -4.76
C TRP A 49 6.06 -25.70 -3.89
N GLY A 50 5.52 -24.49 -3.75
CA GLY A 50 4.25 -24.28 -3.03
C GLY A 50 3.41 -23.06 -3.41
N LEU A 51 3.92 -22.19 -4.30
CA LEU A 51 3.27 -20.92 -4.63
C LEU A 51 2.03 -21.04 -5.53
N ALA A 52 1.87 -22.16 -6.25
CA ALA A 52 0.79 -22.34 -7.22
C ALA A 52 -0.57 -22.70 -6.60
N TRP A 53 -0.58 -23.36 -5.44
CA TRP A 53 -1.80 -23.56 -4.64
C TRP A 53 -2.19 -22.25 -3.99
N TRP A 54 -1.25 -21.56 -3.32
CA TRP A 54 -1.53 -20.40 -2.49
C TRP A 54 -2.14 -19.21 -3.29
N SER A 55 -1.75 -19.05 -4.55
CA SER A 55 -2.33 -18.05 -5.45
C SER A 55 -3.81 -18.31 -5.78
N ARG A 56 -4.23 -19.57 -5.88
CA ARG A 56 -5.64 -19.94 -6.14
C ARG A 56 -6.53 -19.67 -4.93
N LEU A 57 -6.01 -19.89 -3.73
CA LEU A 57 -6.75 -19.68 -2.48
C LEU A 57 -6.94 -18.17 -2.19
N VAL A 58 -5.90 -17.36 -2.43
CA VAL A 58 -5.98 -15.89 -2.29
C VAL A 58 -6.87 -15.26 -3.37
N ALA A 59 -6.88 -15.79 -4.59
CA ALA A 59 -7.78 -15.31 -5.64
C ALA A 59 -9.24 -15.60 -5.33
N TRP A 60 -9.55 -16.82 -4.85
CA TRP A 60 -10.90 -17.21 -4.44
C TRP A 60 -11.41 -16.35 -3.27
N TRP A 61 -10.55 -16.05 -2.28
CA TRP A 61 -10.89 -15.19 -1.14
C TRP A 61 -11.25 -13.74 -1.55
N ARG A 62 -10.58 -13.18 -2.57
CA ARG A 62 -10.91 -11.84 -3.09
C ARG A 62 -12.25 -11.77 -3.82
N VAL A 63 -12.61 -12.82 -4.56
CA VAL A 63 -13.91 -12.90 -5.23
C VAL A 63 -15.05 -13.07 -4.23
N PHE A 64 -14.79 -13.79 -3.14
CA PHE A 64 -15.77 -13.98 -2.06
C PHE A 64 -16.04 -12.67 -1.28
N TRP A 65 -15.00 -11.89 -0.96
CA TRP A 65 -15.17 -10.58 -0.33
C TRP A 65 -15.72 -9.48 -1.27
N GLY A 66 -15.51 -9.60 -2.58
CA GLY A 66 -16.08 -8.67 -3.57
C GLY A 66 -17.61 -8.75 -3.73
N ARG A 67 -18.25 -9.79 -3.18
CA ARG A 67 -19.72 -9.89 -3.10
C ARG A 67 -20.31 -9.41 -1.77
N ALA A 68 -19.49 -9.23 -0.73
CA ALA A 68 -19.94 -8.72 0.56
C ALA A 68 -20.18 -7.20 0.57
N GLU A 69 -19.60 -6.45 -0.38
CA GLU A 69 -19.77 -4.99 -0.48
C GLU A 69 -21.07 -4.54 -1.17
N ALA A 70 -21.82 -5.44 -1.82
CA ALA A 70 -23.13 -5.11 -2.39
C ALA A 70 -24.25 -4.94 -1.33
N GLY A 71 -24.01 -5.38 -0.09
CA GLY A 71 -24.94 -5.21 1.04
C GLY A 71 -24.63 -4.05 2.00
N VAL A 72 -23.48 -3.38 1.84
CA VAL A 72 -22.95 -2.40 2.82
C VAL A 72 -23.16 -0.94 2.39
N SER A 73 -23.55 -0.69 1.13
CA SER A 73 -23.91 0.65 0.64
C SER A 73 -25.19 1.21 1.28
N ALA A 74 -26.13 0.36 1.71
CA ALA A 74 -27.36 0.78 2.40
C ALA A 74 -27.13 1.27 3.84
N LEU A 75 -25.99 0.94 4.46
CA LEU A 75 -25.68 1.31 5.84
C LEU A 75 -24.87 2.62 5.93
N ARG A 76 -24.30 3.09 4.81
CA ARG A 76 -23.37 4.24 4.74
C ARG A 76 -24.03 5.62 4.70
N GLU A 77 -25.34 5.71 4.48
CA GLU A 77 -26.06 6.99 4.55
C GLU A 77 -26.40 7.44 5.98
N ARG A 78 -26.28 6.56 7.00
CA ARG A 78 -26.69 6.87 8.39
C ARG A 78 -25.57 7.17 9.38
N LEU A 79 -24.29 7.04 9.00
CA LEU A 79 -23.16 7.23 9.93
C LEU A 79 -22.15 8.28 9.45
N GLY A 80 -22.61 9.22 8.61
CA GLY A 80 -21.86 10.42 8.26
C GLY A 80 -21.88 11.43 9.39
N ARG A 81 -21.05 11.23 10.43
CA ARG A 81 -20.50 12.26 11.33
C ARG A 81 -19.71 11.61 12.46
N GLY A 82 -18.38 11.64 12.36
CA GLY A 82 -17.52 11.39 13.52
C GLY A 82 -16.21 10.68 13.19
N LEU A 83 -15.12 11.44 13.31
CA LEU A 83 -13.76 10.99 13.66
C LEU A 83 -12.90 10.41 12.52
N ASN A 84 -12.17 11.30 11.85
CA ASN A 84 -10.98 10.97 11.05
C ASN A 84 -9.71 11.21 11.88
N LEU A 85 -9.15 10.12 12.39
CA LEU A 85 -7.81 9.89 12.95
C LEU A 85 -7.52 8.43 12.54
N GLU A 86 -6.37 7.92 12.10
CA GLU A 86 -4.97 8.30 12.08
C GLU A 86 -4.26 7.25 11.16
N VAL A 87 -3.16 7.65 10.51
CA VAL A 87 -1.84 6.97 10.46
C VAL A 87 -1.73 5.46 10.16
N GLY A 88 -0.76 5.12 9.29
CA GLY A 88 0.09 3.95 9.49
C GLY A 88 0.13 2.96 8.33
N GLY A 89 1.25 2.94 7.61
CA GLY A 89 1.44 2.15 6.39
C GLY A 89 1.74 0.66 6.62
N ILE A 90 1.69 -0.10 5.52
CA ILE A 90 2.73 -1.02 5.01
C ILE A 90 2.38 -1.33 3.55
N THR A 91 3.36 -1.14 2.67
CA THR A 91 3.29 -1.28 1.22
C THR A 91 3.32 -2.75 0.77
N PRO A 92 2.32 -3.25 0.02
CA PRO A 92 2.49 -4.40 -0.86
C PRO A 92 2.96 -3.91 -2.24
N GLU A 93 3.88 -4.66 -2.86
CA GLU A 93 4.24 -4.47 -4.25
C GLU A 93 3.01 -4.67 -5.16
N LEU A 94 2.36 -3.56 -5.52
CA LEU A 94 1.21 -3.56 -6.41
C LEU A 94 1.66 -3.55 -7.87
N PRO A 95 1.02 -4.35 -8.75
CA PRO A 95 1.23 -4.28 -10.19
C PRO A 95 0.68 -2.95 -10.70
N TRP A 96 1.59 -2.00 -10.90
CA TRP A 96 1.40 -0.57 -11.23
C TRP A 96 0.67 -0.26 -12.55
N ARG A 97 -0.17 -1.14 -13.10
CA ARG A 97 -0.79 -0.91 -14.40
C ARG A 97 -2.03 -0.02 -14.35
N PHE A 98 -2.65 0.24 -13.19
CA PHE A 98 -3.83 1.09 -13.08
C PHE A 98 -3.97 1.83 -11.73
N VAL A 99 -2.92 2.50 -11.28
CA VAL A 99 -3.05 3.36 -10.10
C VAL A 99 -3.81 4.63 -10.50
N ARG A 100 -5.07 4.76 -10.06
CA ARG A 100 -5.89 5.95 -10.27
C ARG A 100 -5.31 7.11 -9.46
N LEU A 101 -4.51 7.97 -10.10
CA LEU A 101 -3.96 9.19 -9.48
C LEU A 101 -5.03 10.11 -8.88
N ALA A 102 -6.28 10.02 -9.34
CA ALA A 102 -7.39 10.86 -8.93
C ALA A 102 -7.83 10.66 -7.46
N GLY A 103 -7.49 9.53 -6.83
CA GLY A 103 -7.82 9.26 -5.42
C GLY A 103 -6.66 9.50 -4.44
N MET A 104 -5.51 9.99 -4.90
CA MET A 104 -4.29 10.10 -4.10
C MET A 104 -4.10 11.51 -3.55
N SER A 105 -3.63 11.59 -2.29
CA SER A 105 -3.17 12.85 -1.69
C SER A 105 -1.98 13.44 -2.47
N ALA A 106 -1.71 14.74 -2.28
CA ALA A 106 -0.52 15.39 -2.85
C ALA A 106 0.78 14.64 -2.50
N THR A 107 0.92 14.25 -1.24
CA THR A 107 2.08 13.49 -0.73
C THR A 107 2.25 12.14 -1.43
N GLU A 108 1.17 11.39 -1.62
CA GLU A 108 1.21 10.09 -2.30
C GLU A 108 1.56 10.22 -3.79
N ARG A 109 1.00 11.24 -4.47
CA ARG A 109 1.32 11.53 -5.88
C ARG A 109 2.80 11.86 -6.06
N THR A 110 3.37 12.70 -5.20
CA THR A 110 4.79 13.05 -5.24
C THR A 110 5.68 11.83 -5.01
N ARG A 111 5.37 10.98 -4.02
CA ARG A 111 6.08 9.71 -3.79
C ARG A 111 6.00 8.79 -5.01
N TYR A 112 4.82 8.68 -5.61
CA TYR A 112 4.60 7.89 -6.81
C TYR A 112 5.47 8.35 -7.97
N PHE A 113 5.53 9.66 -8.24
CA PHE A 113 6.30 10.20 -9.36
C PHE A 113 7.77 9.79 -9.29
N TYR A 114 8.43 10.01 -8.15
CA TYR A 114 9.83 9.64 -7.95
C TYR A 114 10.08 8.13 -8.10
N LEU A 115 9.30 7.28 -7.42
CA LEU A 115 9.46 5.82 -7.51
C LEU A 115 9.24 5.30 -8.94
N SER A 116 8.33 5.93 -9.68
CA SER A 116 8.07 5.56 -11.07
C SER A 116 9.21 5.96 -12.02
N ILE A 117 10.01 6.98 -11.69
CA ILE A 117 11.24 7.34 -12.41
C ILE A 117 12.34 6.34 -12.10
N LEU A 118 12.55 5.99 -10.83
CA LEU A 118 13.58 4.99 -10.45
C LEU A 118 13.43 3.67 -11.21
N ARG A 119 12.18 3.18 -11.32
CA ARG A 119 11.89 1.97 -12.09
C ARG A 119 12.26 2.13 -13.58
N ARG A 120 11.89 3.26 -14.19
CA ARG A 120 12.18 3.50 -15.61
C ARG A 120 13.67 3.70 -15.87
N ALA A 121 14.37 4.35 -14.93
CA ALA A 121 15.82 4.50 -14.98
C ALA A 121 16.53 3.14 -14.91
N ARG A 122 16.05 2.21 -14.08
CA ARG A 122 16.51 0.81 -14.08
C ARG A 122 16.34 0.14 -15.45
N GLU A 123 15.21 0.36 -16.14
CA GLU A 123 14.96 -0.21 -17.47
C GLU A 123 15.92 0.31 -18.56
N VAL A 124 16.52 1.49 -18.37
CA VAL A 124 17.50 2.07 -19.32
C VAL A 124 18.95 1.97 -18.85
N GLY A 125 19.21 1.16 -17.82
CA GLY A 125 20.57 0.86 -17.34
C GLY A 125 21.09 1.73 -16.20
N TYR A 126 20.26 2.58 -15.61
CA TYR A 126 20.63 3.45 -14.47
C TYR A 126 19.82 3.10 -13.21
N PRO A 127 20.00 1.92 -12.60
CA PRO A 127 19.31 1.56 -11.36
C PRO A 127 19.89 2.29 -10.15
N ARG A 128 19.01 2.72 -9.23
CA ARG A 128 19.42 3.09 -7.88
C ARG A 128 19.81 1.86 -7.07
N ARG A 129 20.91 1.93 -6.30
CA ARG A 129 21.29 0.89 -5.33
C ARG A 129 20.38 0.94 -4.09
N GLU A 130 20.24 -0.19 -3.38
CA GLU A 130 19.35 -0.26 -2.21
C GLU A 130 19.81 0.65 -1.06
N SER A 131 21.13 0.69 -0.80
CA SER A 131 21.74 1.53 0.24
C SER A 131 21.86 3.01 -0.14
N GLN A 132 21.62 3.36 -1.41
CA GLN A 132 21.85 4.70 -1.92
C GLN A 132 20.69 5.63 -1.56
N THR A 133 21.01 6.79 -1.00
CA THR A 133 20.01 7.80 -0.65
C THR A 133 19.47 8.51 -1.91
N PRO A 134 18.29 9.17 -1.84
CA PRO A 134 17.75 9.89 -2.99
C PRO A 134 18.69 10.94 -3.58
N ARG A 135 19.40 11.70 -2.73
CA ARG A 135 20.38 12.72 -3.15
C ARG A 135 21.65 12.11 -3.74
N GLU A 136 22.17 11.03 -3.16
CA GLU A 136 23.29 10.30 -3.76
C GLU A 136 22.94 9.74 -5.13
N TYR A 137 21.69 9.29 -5.30
CA TYR A 137 21.21 8.78 -6.58
C TYR A 137 21.12 9.88 -7.63
N GLU A 138 20.53 11.03 -7.28
CA GLU A 138 20.52 12.23 -8.10
C GLU A 138 21.95 12.58 -8.56
N ALA A 139 22.90 12.73 -7.64
CA ALA A 139 24.29 13.05 -7.99
C ALA A 139 24.88 12.03 -8.98
N SER A 140 24.64 10.73 -8.76
CA SER A 140 25.17 9.67 -9.62
C SER A 140 24.56 9.64 -11.02
N ILE A 141 23.24 9.85 -11.15
CA ILE A 141 22.57 9.82 -12.46
C ILE A 141 22.86 11.09 -13.26
N VAL A 142 22.95 12.24 -12.59
CA VAL A 142 23.25 13.53 -13.22
C VAL A 142 24.70 13.59 -13.70
N ALA A 143 25.64 12.98 -12.97
CA ALA A 143 27.02 12.83 -13.44
C ALA A 143 27.11 12.07 -14.77
N SER A 144 26.23 11.09 -14.99
CA SER A 144 26.17 10.31 -16.23
C SER A 144 25.27 10.94 -17.30
N TRP A 145 24.31 11.76 -16.88
CA TRP A 145 23.31 12.38 -17.74
C TRP A 145 22.96 13.80 -17.25
N PRO A 146 23.80 14.80 -17.58
CA PRO A 146 23.63 16.15 -17.06
C PRO A 146 22.32 16.84 -17.48
N GLU A 147 21.79 16.49 -18.66
CA GLU A 147 20.58 17.09 -19.24
C GLU A 147 19.33 16.94 -18.38
N ILE A 148 19.27 15.93 -17.50
CA ILE A 148 18.12 15.71 -16.61
C ILE A 148 18.30 16.34 -15.24
N GLY A 149 19.40 17.07 -15.00
CA GLY A 149 19.81 17.58 -13.69
C GLY A 149 18.73 18.37 -12.97
N GLU A 150 18.21 19.40 -13.62
CA GLU A 150 17.19 20.29 -13.03
C GLU A 150 15.89 19.55 -12.67
N ASP A 151 15.39 18.71 -13.58
CA ASP A 151 14.18 17.93 -13.35
C ASP A 151 14.40 16.87 -12.25
N MET A 152 15.56 16.21 -12.25
CA MET A 152 15.91 15.20 -11.25
C MET A 152 16.07 15.82 -9.86
N HIS A 153 16.68 17.01 -9.77
CA HIS A 153 16.79 17.78 -8.55
C HIS A 153 15.41 18.16 -8.01
N THR A 154 14.58 18.77 -8.85
CA THR A 154 13.21 19.17 -8.49
C THR A 154 12.39 17.99 -7.97
N LEU A 155 12.42 16.86 -8.68
CA LEU A 155 11.68 15.67 -8.28
C LEU A 155 12.23 15.04 -6.99
N THR A 156 13.54 15.07 -6.78
CA THR A 156 14.20 14.53 -5.58
C THR A 156 13.87 15.37 -4.35
N GLU A 157 13.92 16.70 -4.44
CA GLU A 157 13.57 17.57 -3.33
C GLU A 157 12.07 17.47 -2.98
N SER A 158 11.17 17.47 -3.96
CA SER A 158 9.74 17.22 -3.70
C SER A 158 9.51 15.84 -3.04
N PHE A 159 10.24 14.80 -3.45
CA PHE A 159 10.17 13.49 -2.81
C PHE A 159 10.67 13.51 -1.36
N MET A 160 11.79 14.18 -1.09
CA MET A 160 12.36 14.31 0.25
C MET A 160 11.38 15.04 1.17
N GLN A 161 10.75 16.11 0.70
CA GLN A 161 9.67 16.80 1.42
C GLN A 161 8.50 15.85 1.67
N ALA A 162 8.04 15.12 0.65
CA ALA A 162 6.96 14.14 0.83
C ALA A 162 7.31 12.99 1.76
N ARG A 163 8.60 12.69 1.97
CA ARG A 163 9.06 11.62 2.86
C ARG A 163 9.20 12.07 4.31
N TYR A 164 9.69 13.28 4.54
CA TYR A 164 10.08 13.75 5.87
C TYR A 164 9.22 14.87 6.44
N ALA A 165 8.46 15.60 5.60
CA ALA A 165 7.56 16.65 6.09
C ALA A 165 6.25 16.06 6.66
N PRO A 166 5.68 16.68 7.70
CA PRO A 166 4.34 16.36 8.16
C PRO A 166 3.30 16.57 7.03
N PRO A 167 2.41 15.60 6.78
CA PRO A 167 1.28 15.81 5.88
C PRO A 167 0.28 16.87 6.42
N PRO A 168 -0.50 17.52 5.54
CA PRO A 168 -0.54 17.37 4.09
C PRO A 168 0.47 18.30 3.38
N LEU A 169 1.06 17.81 2.29
CA LEU A 169 1.80 18.68 1.38
C LEU A 169 0.85 19.56 0.57
N PRO A 170 1.24 20.82 0.26
CA PRO A 170 0.49 21.66 -0.67
C PRO A 170 0.36 21.01 -2.06
N ASP A 171 -0.79 21.18 -2.71
CA ASP A 171 -1.00 20.68 -4.07
C ASP A 171 -0.04 21.29 -5.10
N GLU A 172 0.48 22.47 -4.83
CA GLU A 172 1.55 23.10 -5.63
C GLU A 172 2.81 22.24 -5.69
N GLU A 173 3.19 21.61 -4.59
CA GLU A 173 4.34 20.72 -4.53
C GLU A 173 4.15 19.53 -5.46
N ALA A 174 2.97 18.91 -5.41
CA ALA A 174 2.62 17.81 -6.30
C ALA A 174 2.57 18.23 -7.77
N ARG A 175 2.15 19.48 -8.07
CA ARG A 175 2.18 20.03 -9.43
C ARG A 175 3.62 20.24 -9.93
N ARG A 176 4.50 20.81 -9.11
CA ARG A 176 5.93 20.98 -9.44
C ARG A 176 6.59 19.62 -9.71
N ALA A 177 6.41 18.67 -8.79
CA ALA A 177 6.90 17.30 -8.94
C ALA A 177 6.37 16.63 -10.21
N ARG A 178 5.10 16.88 -10.57
CA ARG A 178 4.50 16.33 -11.80
C ARG A 178 5.16 16.87 -13.07
N GLY A 179 5.49 18.17 -13.12
CA GLY A 179 6.17 18.77 -14.27
C GLY A 179 7.53 18.11 -14.53
N ALA A 180 8.37 18.05 -13.49
CA ALA A 180 9.67 17.39 -13.53
C ALA A 180 9.56 15.90 -13.89
N TRP A 181 8.56 15.21 -13.33
CA TRP A 181 8.26 13.81 -13.67
C TRP A 181 7.92 13.60 -15.16
N GLU A 182 7.12 14.49 -15.75
CA GLU A 182 6.75 14.42 -17.16
C GLU A 182 7.95 14.67 -18.08
N ALA A 183 8.83 15.61 -17.72
CA ALA A 183 10.08 15.85 -18.43
C ALA A 183 11.04 14.65 -18.35
N LEU A 184 11.28 14.10 -17.15
CA LEU A 184 12.11 12.91 -16.93
C LEU A 184 11.60 11.68 -17.68
N LYS A 185 10.28 11.43 -17.67
CA LYS A 185 9.68 10.35 -18.48
C LYS A 185 9.99 10.50 -19.96
N ARG A 186 9.89 11.73 -20.51
CA ARG A 186 10.18 12.00 -21.92
C ARG A 186 11.65 11.75 -22.22
N ALA A 187 12.55 12.24 -21.36
CA ALA A 187 13.98 12.01 -21.46
C ALA A 187 14.29 10.50 -21.46
N LEU A 188 13.80 9.76 -20.46
CA LEU A 188 14.02 8.31 -20.33
C LEU A 188 13.49 7.54 -21.53
N ARG A 189 12.33 7.93 -22.05
CA ARG A 189 11.76 7.32 -23.26
C ARG A 189 12.62 7.58 -24.50
N ARG A 190 13.19 8.78 -24.65
CA ARG A 190 14.10 9.11 -25.75
C ARG A 190 15.38 8.28 -25.66
N ARG A 191 15.99 8.20 -24.47
CA ARG A 191 17.19 7.40 -24.23
C ARG A 191 16.99 5.93 -24.55
N ARG A 192 15.87 5.34 -24.12
CA ARG A 192 15.51 3.95 -24.45
C ARG A 192 15.41 3.71 -25.96
N ARG A 193 14.87 4.67 -26.72
CA ARG A 193 14.76 4.55 -28.18
C ARG A 193 16.13 4.61 -28.86
N GLN A 194 17.02 5.48 -28.39
CA GLN A 194 18.39 5.57 -28.90
C GLN A 194 19.16 4.26 -28.65
N GLN A 195 19.07 3.70 -27.43
CA GLN A 195 19.69 2.40 -27.11
C GLN A 195 19.20 1.26 -28.02
N LEU A 196 17.93 1.28 -28.44
CA LEU A 196 17.37 0.28 -29.35
C LEU A 196 17.76 0.49 -30.82
N GLN A 197 18.27 1.67 -31.20
CA GLN A 197 18.73 1.96 -32.56
C GLN A 197 20.23 1.64 -32.74
N ASP A 198 21.00 1.70 -31.65
CA ASP A 198 22.44 1.42 -31.64
C ASP A 198 22.79 -0.07 -31.44
N THR A 199 21.78 -0.95 -31.29
CA THR A 199 21.92 -2.41 -31.12
C THR A 199 21.44 -3.15 -32.35
#